data_AF-A2SNB6-F1
#
_entry.id   AF-A2SNB6-F1
#
_cell.length_a   1.000
_cell.length_b   1.000
_cell.length_c   1.000
_cell.angle_alpha   90.00
_cell.angle_beta   90.00
_cell.angle_gamma   90.00
#
_symmetry.space_group_name_H-M   'P 1'
#
loop_
_entity.id
_entity.type
_entity.pdbx_description
1 polymer ?
#
loop_
_entity_poly.entity_id
_entity_poly.type
_entity_poly.pdbx_seq_one_letter_code
_entity_poly.pdbx_strand_id
1 'polypeptide(L)'
;MNASIHSLPLRSSAPDVRNPLLKLASAPAFASLPEADRRQLRVLLDGVRRGAKAVADGLWRRGRVRKAAYWRACAVYAGHAARLAHPKPSPAAACALPLALSGPNPLLALPAAHLARDISPAAAAALAHLMLDLRQDAKRSSVKSWQTAKSPMASYWADVATYAGHCARFVRAGRPTAAERPARLAA
;
A
#
# COMPACT_ATOMS: atom_id res chain seq x y z
N MET A 1 43.85 19.34 -21.67
CA MET A 1 43.17 18.03 -21.69
C MET A 1 41.90 18.16 -20.87
N ASN A 2 40.76 18.43 -21.50
CA ASN A 2 39.48 18.60 -20.80
C ASN A 2 38.68 17.31 -20.89
N ALA A 3 38.47 16.66 -19.74
CA ALA A 3 37.61 15.50 -19.62
C ALA A 3 36.14 15.93 -19.75
N SER A 4 35.51 15.57 -20.86
CA SER A 4 34.06 15.67 -21.05
C SER A 4 33.36 14.79 -20.02
N ILE A 5 32.63 15.41 -19.09
CA ILE A 5 31.72 14.69 -18.19
C ILE A 5 30.62 14.10 -19.06
N HIS A 6 30.63 12.78 -19.23
CA HIS A 6 29.57 12.04 -19.89
C HIS A 6 28.21 12.41 -19.26
N SER A 7 27.28 12.83 -20.11
CA SER A 7 25.87 12.99 -19.79
C SER A 7 25.35 11.72 -19.13
N LEU A 8 25.11 11.77 -17.82
CA LEU A 8 24.40 10.69 -17.12
C LEU A 8 23.01 10.56 -17.79
N PRO A 9 22.58 9.35 -18.18
CA PRO A 9 21.27 9.18 -18.81
C PRO A 9 20.20 9.74 -17.88
N LEU A 10 19.35 10.62 -18.43
CA LEU A 10 18.17 11.14 -17.73
C LEU A 10 17.43 9.94 -17.12
N ARG A 11 17.27 9.91 -15.79
CA ARG A 11 16.46 8.87 -15.13
C ARG A 11 15.10 8.84 -15.84
N SER A 12 14.72 7.67 -16.36
CA SER A 12 13.48 7.51 -17.12
C SER A 12 12.31 8.16 -16.37
N SER A 13 11.66 9.13 -17.03
CA SER A 13 10.54 9.91 -16.51
C SER A 13 9.19 9.24 -16.72
N ALA A 14 9.18 8.01 -17.27
CA ALA A 14 7.96 7.32 -17.65
C ALA A 14 7.02 7.14 -16.43
N PRO A 15 5.71 7.37 -16.58
CA PRO A 15 4.76 7.32 -15.46
C PRO A 15 4.75 5.98 -14.72
N ASP A 16 4.91 4.87 -15.45
CA ASP A 16 4.96 3.51 -14.94
C ASP A 16 6.25 3.19 -14.18
N VAL A 17 7.36 3.87 -14.51
CA VAL A 17 8.61 3.84 -13.75
C VAL A 17 8.44 4.55 -12.40
N ARG A 18 7.65 5.63 -12.35
CA ARG A 18 7.33 6.38 -11.12
C ARG A 18 6.25 5.69 -10.27
N ASN A 19 5.34 4.95 -10.90
CA ASN A 19 4.31 4.18 -10.22
C ASN A 19 4.16 2.79 -10.85
N PRO A 20 4.80 1.75 -10.31
CA PRO A 20 4.75 0.40 -10.88
C PRO A 20 3.35 -0.20 -10.86
N LEU A 21 2.44 0.31 -10.03
CA LEU A 21 1.06 -0.16 -9.98
C LEU A 21 0.27 0.14 -11.26
N LEU A 22 0.71 1.11 -12.08
CA LEU A 22 0.06 1.41 -13.36
C LEU A 22 0.16 0.25 -14.37
N LYS A 23 1.07 -0.71 -14.14
CA LYS A 23 1.25 -1.90 -15.00
C LYS A 23 0.25 -3.01 -14.69
N LEU A 24 -0.48 -2.90 -13.58
CA LEU A 24 -1.42 -3.93 -13.14
C LEU A 24 -2.73 -3.82 -13.91
N ALA A 25 -3.31 -4.96 -14.28
CA ALA A 25 -4.55 -5.03 -15.07
C ALA A 25 -5.73 -4.34 -14.37
N SER A 26 -5.77 -4.35 -13.04
CA SER A 26 -6.78 -3.67 -12.22
C SER A 26 -6.56 -2.16 -12.03
N ALA A 27 -5.43 -1.59 -12.45
CA ALA A 27 -5.15 -0.16 -12.26
C ALA A 27 -6.20 0.77 -12.91
N PRO A 28 -6.71 0.51 -14.13
CA PRO A 28 -7.72 1.35 -14.77
C PRO A 28 -9.03 1.46 -13.99
N ALA A 29 -9.37 0.47 -13.15
CA ALA A 29 -10.61 0.47 -12.36
C ALA A 29 -10.72 1.68 -11.41
N PHE A 30 -9.58 2.26 -11.00
CA PHE A 30 -9.58 3.45 -10.17
C PHE A 30 -10.10 4.68 -10.91
N ALA A 31 -9.85 4.80 -12.22
CA ALA A 31 -10.35 5.94 -13.01
C ALA A 31 -11.88 5.97 -13.09
N SER A 32 -12.53 4.81 -12.98
CA SER A 32 -13.99 4.66 -12.98
C SER A 32 -14.64 4.93 -11.61
N LEU A 33 -13.86 5.11 -10.54
CA LEU A 33 -14.41 5.41 -9.22
C LEU A 33 -14.86 6.87 -9.12
N PRO A 34 -15.96 7.14 -8.39
CA PRO A 34 -16.36 8.50 -8.03
C PRO A 34 -15.19 9.29 -7.41
N GLU A 35 -15.14 10.60 -7.68
CA GLU A 35 -14.09 11.48 -7.16
C GLU A 35 -14.01 11.43 -5.62
N ALA A 36 -15.16 11.38 -4.93
CA ALA A 36 -15.24 11.25 -3.48
C ALA A 36 -14.56 9.96 -2.99
N ASP A 37 -14.85 8.82 -3.62
CA ASP A 37 -14.26 7.51 -3.31
C ASP A 37 -12.75 7.51 -3.53
N ARG A 38 -12.29 8.08 -4.65
CA ARG A 38 -10.86 8.24 -4.96
C ARG A 38 -10.14 9.06 -3.89
N ARG A 39 -10.74 10.15 -3.42
CA ARG A 39 -10.20 10.98 -2.34
C ARG A 39 -10.19 10.26 -1.00
N GLN A 40 -11.22 9.49 -0.70
CA GLN A 40 -11.28 8.72 0.54
C GLN A 40 -10.22 7.62 0.58
N LEU A 41 -10.03 6.90 -0.53
CA LEU A 41 -8.92 5.96 -0.68
C LEU A 41 -7.57 6.65 -0.53
N ARG A 42 -7.42 7.85 -1.08
CA ARG A 42 -6.20 8.65 -0.93
C ARG A 42 -5.90 8.95 0.54
N VAL A 43 -6.88 9.39 1.31
CA VAL A 43 -6.74 9.69 2.75
C VAL A 43 -6.31 8.42 3.51
N LEU A 44 -7.01 7.31 3.29
CA LEU A 44 -6.71 6.01 3.91
C LEU A 44 -5.27 5.57 3.60
N LEU A 45 -4.89 5.55 2.32
CA LEU A 45 -3.59 5.05 1.86
C LEU A 45 -2.44 5.96 2.29
N ASP A 46 -2.64 7.28 2.34
CA ASP A 46 -1.67 8.21 2.93
C ASP A 46 -1.52 7.97 4.44
N GLY A 47 -2.61 7.66 5.15
CA GLY A 47 -2.58 7.26 6.56
C GLY A 47 -1.78 5.97 6.78
N VAL A 48 -2.05 4.93 5.99
CA VAL A 48 -1.30 3.65 6.01
C VAL A 48 0.18 3.91 5.71
N ARG A 49 0.49 4.70 4.69
CA ARG A 49 1.88 5.08 4.33
C ARG A 49 2.61 5.72 5.50
N ARG A 50 2.00 6.71 6.16
CA ARG A 50 2.61 7.42 7.29
C ARG A 50 2.81 6.48 8.48
N GLY A 51 1.79 5.71 8.86
CA GLY A 51 1.87 4.75 9.95
C GLY A 51 2.94 3.69 9.70
N ALA A 52 2.96 3.09 8.51
CA ALA A 52 3.97 2.12 8.12
C ALA A 52 5.40 2.70 8.14
N LYS A 53 5.57 3.95 7.68
CA LYS A 53 6.86 4.64 7.77
C LYS A 53 7.29 4.84 9.22
N ALA A 54 6.40 5.32 10.10
CA ALA A 54 6.72 5.55 11.50
C ALA A 54 7.13 4.25 12.22
N VAL A 55 6.45 3.14 11.93
CA VAL A 55 6.84 1.80 12.41
C VAL A 55 8.21 1.41 11.90
N ALA A 56 8.46 1.61 10.60
CA ALA A 56 9.73 1.27 10.00
C ALA A 56 10.89 2.02 10.69
N ASP A 57 10.74 3.34 10.86
CA ASP A 57 11.73 4.19 11.50
C ASP A 57 11.97 3.78 12.97
N GLY A 58 10.91 3.39 13.70
CA GLY A 58 11.03 2.89 15.07
C GLY A 58 11.76 1.55 15.19
N LEU A 59 11.55 0.64 14.24
CA LEU A 59 12.24 -0.65 14.18
C LEU A 59 13.70 -0.52 13.73
N TRP A 60 14.04 0.46 12.88
CA TRP A 60 15.43 0.86 12.56
C TRP A 60 16.20 1.26 13.79
N ARG A 61 15.65 2.16 14.60
CA ARG A 61 16.29 2.60 15.84
C ARG A 61 16.54 1.46 16.83
N ARG A 62 15.77 0.36 16.74
CA ARG A 62 15.87 -0.83 17.59
C ARG A 62 16.66 -1.99 16.96
N GLY A 63 17.35 -1.76 15.84
CA GLY A 63 18.14 -2.79 15.15
C GLY A 63 17.31 -3.92 14.52
N ARG A 64 15.99 -3.78 14.37
CA ARG A 64 15.10 -4.83 13.85
C ARG A 64 15.02 -4.80 12.32
N VAL A 65 16.15 -5.10 11.67
CA VAL A 65 16.41 -4.84 10.24
C VAL A 65 15.41 -5.52 9.26
N ARG A 66 15.05 -6.78 9.46
CA ARG A 66 14.10 -7.42 8.52
C ARG A 66 12.69 -6.87 8.64
N LYS A 67 12.21 -6.67 9.87
CA LYS A 67 10.84 -6.19 10.11
C LYS A 67 10.63 -4.78 9.59
N ALA A 68 11.61 -3.89 9.71
CA ALA A 68 11.41 -2.55 9.17
C ALA A 68 11.60 -2.44 7.65
N ALA A 69 12.33 -3.37 7.01
CA ALA A 69 12.37 -3.44 5.55
C ALA A 69 10.97 -3.75 5.00
N TYR A 70 10.31 -4.73 5.61
CA TYR A 70 8.90 -5.04 5.34
C TYR A 70 8.00 -3.81 5.49
N TRP A 71 8.05 -3.11 6.64
CA TRP A 71 7.22 -1.92 6.87
C TRP A 71 7.57 -0.76 5.93
N ARG A 72 8.83 -0.65 5.51
CA ARG A 72 9.26 0.33 4.52
C ARG A 72 8.67 0.02 3.15
N ALA A 73 8.66 -1.25 2.72
CA ALA A 73 7.99 -1.67 1.51
C ALA A 73 6.48 -1.37 1.57
N CYS A 74 5.83 -1.66 2.70
CA CYS A 74 4.42 -1.32 2.92
C CYS A 74 4.17 0.19 2.69
N ALA A 75 5.01 1.05 3.27
CA ALA A 75 4.87 2.50 3.12
C ALA A 75 5.05 2.97 1.66
N VAL A 76 5.99 2.36 0.93
CA VAL A 76 6.24 2.67 -0.49
C VAL A 76 5.03 2.30 -1.34
N TYR A 77 4.51 1.06 -1.23
CA TYR A 77 3.38 0.60 -2.02
C TYR A 77 2.05 1.27 -1.63
N ALA A 78 1.85 1.58 -0.35
CA ALA A 78 0.73 2.42 0.06
C ALA A 78 0.80 3.81 -0.61
N GLY A 79 1.99 4.40 -0.73
CA GLY A 79 2.19 5.65 -1.45
C GLY A 79 1.94 5.56 -2.95
N HIS A 80 2.32 4.45 -3.58
CA HIS A 80 2.01 4.19 -4.99
C HIS A 80 0.51 4.04 -5.22
N ALA A 81 -0.18 3.28 -4.36
CA ALA A 81 -1.62 3.10 -4.42
C ALA A 81 -2.34 4.43 -4.15
N ALA A 82 -1.86 5.26 -3.21
CA ALA A 82 -2.41 6.58 -2.93
C ALA A 82 -2.36 7.49 -4.16
N ARG A 83 -1.23 7.50 -4.89
CA ARG A 83 -1.07 8.27 -6.13
C ARG A 83 -1.93 7.73 -7.27
N LEU A 84 -2.13 6.42 -7.34
CA LEU A 84 -3.03 5.80 -8.30
C LEU A 84 -4.49 6.20 -8.01
N ALA A 85 -4.88 6.21 -6.74
CA ALA A 85 -6.22 6.58 -6.33
C ALA A 85 -6.54 8.05 -6.59
N HIS A 86 -5.63 8.95 -6.23
CA HIS A 86 -5.82 10.38 -6.47
C HIS A 86 -4.48 11.11 -6.58
N PRO A 87 -4.31 12.02 -7.56
CA PRO A 87 -3.04 12.71 -7.77
C PRO A 87 -2.73 13.72 -6.65
N LYS A 88 -3.74 14.46 -6.18
CA LYS A 88 -3.56 15.46 -5.11
C LYS A 88 -3.34 14.75 -3.76
N PRO A 89 -2.31 15.15 -2.98
CA PRO A 89 -2.13 14.63 -1.64
C PRO A 89 -3.31 14.99 -0.74
N SER A 90 -3.63 14.08 0.18
CA SER A 90 -4.61 14.34 1.23
C SER A 90 -4.02 15.33 2.27
N PRO A 91 -4.83 16.28 2.79
CA PRO A 91 -4.40 17.09 3.93
C PRO A 91 -4.01 16.17 5.09
N ALA A 92 -2.86 16.44 5.70
CA ALA A 92 -2.21 15.51 6.61
C ALA A 92 -3.03 15.33 7.90
N ALA A 93 -3.63 14.15 8.10
CA ALA A 93 -3.96 13.69 9.44
C ALA A 93 -2.67 13.22 10.16
N ALA A 94 -2.50 13.66 11.41
CA ALA A 94 -1.32 13.37 12.23
C ALA A 94 -1.03 11.86 12.31
N CYS A 95 0.27 11.53 12.33
CA CYS A 95 0.73 10.15 12.43
C CYS A 95 0.79 9.75 13.91
N ALA A 96 -0.12 8.89 14.37
CA ALA A 96 0.06 8.21 15.64
C ALA A 96 0.90 6.93 15.45
N LEU A 97 1.71 6.57 16.44
CA LEU A 97 2.38 5.27 16.48
C LEU A 97 1.31 4.17 16.68
N PRO A 98 1.46 2.98 16.07
CA PRO A 98 0.48 1.93 16.23
C PRO A 98 0.39 1.43 17.66
N LEU A 99 -0.84 1.13 18.07
CA LEU A 99 -1.19 0.49 19.33
C LEU A 99 -0.93 -1.01 19.16
N ALA A 100 0.32 -1.45 19.37
CA ALA A 100 0.78 -2.83 19.30
C ALA A 100 0.51 -3.59 17.99
N LEU A 101 1.59 -4.01 17.30
CA LEU A 101 1.50 -4.85 16.10
C LEU A 101 1.24 -6.31 16.48
N SER A 102 0.01 -6.61 16.89
CA SER A 102 -0.43 -7.94 17.30
C SER A 102 -1.57 -8.42 16.41
N GLY A 103 -1.64 -9.74 16.18
CA GLY A 103 -2.68 -10.37 15.38
C GLY A 103 -2.28 -10.69 13.93
N PRO A 104 -3.17 -11.38 13.17
CA PRO A 104 -2.87 -11.94 11.85
C PRO A 104 -2.78 -10.90 10.73
N ASN A 105 -3.25 -9.67 10.95
CA ASN A 105 -3.11 -8.56 10.01
C ASN A 105 -2.54 -7.32 10.71
N PRO A 106 -1.25 -7.01 10.54
CA PRO A 106 -0.60 -5.90 11.24
C PRO A 106 -1.11 -4.52 10.80
N LEU A 107 -1.80 -4.40 9.65
CA LEU A 107 -2.37 -3.13 9.20
C LEU A 107 -3.55 -2.68 10.07
N LEU A 108 -4.22 -3.61 10.76
CA LEU A 108 -5.34 -3.29 11.66
C LEU A 108 -4.89 -2.52 12.91
N ALA A 109 -3.61 -2.63 13.29
CA ALA A 109 -3.03 -1.90 14.42
C ALA A 109 -2.63 -0.47 14.06
N LEU A 110 -2.67 -0.09 12.77
CA LEU A 110 -2.37 1.27 12.35
C LEU A 110 -3.54 2.19 12.70
N PRO A 111 -3.28 3.45 13.10
CA PRO A 111 -4.35 4.41 13.34
C PRO A 111 -5.29 4.54 12.15
N ALA A 112 -4.79 4.53 10.92
CA ALA A 112 -5.59 4.62 9.71
C ALA A 112 -6.60 3.47 9.49
N ALA A 113 -6.56 2.42 10.32
CA ALA A 113 -7.51 1.31 10.22
C ALA A 113 -8.97 1.72 10.42
N HIS A 114 -9.25 2.75 11.23
CA HIS A 114 -10.63 3.24 11.40
C HIS A 114 -11.22 3.76 10.09
N LEU A 115 -10.40 4.41 9.25
CA LEU A 115 -10.83 4.98 7.96
C LEU A 115 -11.26 3.91 6.95
N ALA A 116 -10.81 2.66 7.12
CA ALA A 116 -11.19 1.56 6.24
C ALA A 116 -12.66 1.12 6.43
N ARG A 117 -13.32 1.58 7.51
CA ARG A 117 -14.74 1.32 7.74
C ARG A 117 -15.64 2.22 6.90
N ASP A 118 -15.13 3.39 6.53
CA ASP A 118 -15.94 4.42 5.88
C ASP A 118 -15.88 4.34 4.36
N ILE A 119 -14.90 3.62 3.78
CA ILE A 119 -14.73 3.55 2.32
C ILE A 119 -15.87 2.81 1.64
N SER A 120 -16.30 3.31 0.48
CA SER A 120 -17.40 2.71 -0.28
C SER A 120 -17.10 1.23 -0.66
N PRO A 121 -18.13 0.39 -0.82
CA PRO A 121 -17.94 -1.01 -1.24
C PRO A 121 -17.20 -1.15 -2.56
N ALA A 122 -17.47 -0.24 -3.52
CA ALA A 122 -16.82 -0.20 -4.82
C ALA A 122 -15.35 0.19 -4.72
N ALA A 123 -15.03 1.23 -3.95
CA ALA A 123 -13.66 1.66 -3.68
C ALA A 123 -12.82 0.57 -3.02
N ALA A 124 -13.40 -0.09 -2.00
CA ALA A 124 -12.76 -1.20 -1.31
C ALA A 124 -12.58 -2.43 -2.20
N ALA A 125 -13.53 -2.73 -3.09
CA ALA A 125 -13.39 -3.82 -4.07
C ALA A 125 -12.27 -3.52 -5.09
N ALA A 126 -12.23 -2.30 -5.64
CA ALA A 126 -11.18 -1.87 -6.55
C ALA A 126 -9.78 -1.96 -5.90
N LEU A 127 -9.64 -1.50 -4.66
CA LEU A 127 -8.38 -1.62 -3.92
C LEU A 127 -8.04 -3.08 -3.60
N ALA A 128 -9.01 -3.91 -3.20
CA ALA A 128 -8.75 -5.33 -2.96
C ALA A 128 -8.28 -6.05 -4.22
N HIS A 129 -8.90 -5.81 -5.38
CA HIS A 129 -8.48 -6.38 -6.66
C HIS A 129 -7.07 -5.94 -7.04
N LEU A 130 -6.75 -4.64 -6.91
CA LEU A 130 -5.39 -4.14 -7.14
C LEU A 130 -4.35 -4.82 -6.26
N MET A 131 -4.66 -5.02 -4.98
CA MET A 131 -3.75 -5.68 -4.06
C MET A 131 -3.61 -7.18 -4.35
N LEU A 132 -4.64 -7.84 -4.90
CA LEU A 132 -4.54 -9.23 -5.32
C LEU A 132 -3.71 -9.38 -6.61
N ASP A 133 -3.87 -8.48 -7.57
CA ASP A 133 -3.02 -8.45 -8.78
C ASP A 133 -1.56 -8.21 -8.41
N LEU A 134 -1.29 -7.21 -7.56
CA LEU A 134 0.04 -6.93 -7.03
C LEU A 134 0.62 -8.15 -6.32
N ARG A 135 -0.19 -8.87 -5.53
CA ARG A 135 0.24 -10.08 -4.84
C ARG A 135 0.70 -11.16 -5.82
N GLN A 136 -0.06 -11.39 -6.89
CA GLN A 136 0.30 -12.38 -7.90
C GLN A 136 1.58 -11.97 -8.64
N ASP A 137 1.68 -10.71 -9.03
CA ASP A 137 2.85 -10.18 -9.72
C ASP A 137 4.13 -10.24 -8.86
N ALA A 138 4.02 -9.85 -7.60
CA ALA A 138 5.09 -9.93 -6.64
C ALA A 138 5.51 -11.39 -6.37
N LYS A 139 4.57 -12.35 -6.31
CA LYS A 139 4.91 -13.78 -6.21
C LYS A 139 5.72 -14.26 -7.42
N ARG A 140 5.28 -13.95 -8.64
CA ARG A 140 6.02 -14.30 -9.87
C ARG A 140 7.43 -13.69 -9.86
N SER A 141 7.53 -12.41 -9.48
CA SER A 141 8.80 -11.68 -9.38
C SER A 141 9.73 -12.26 -8.31
N SER A 142 9.19 -12.73 -7.18
CA SER A 142 9.95 -13.42 -6.14
C SER A 142 10.53 -14.75 -6.65
N VAL A 143 9.69 -15.61 -7.25
CA VAL A 143 10.14 -16.90 -7.84
C VAL A 143 11.22 -16.68 -8.90
N LYS A 144 11.00 -15.75 -9.84
CA LYS A 144 11.99 -15.41 -10.87
C LYS A 144 13.30 -14.90 -10.25
N SER A 145 13.23 -14.11 -9.18
CA SER A 145 14.41 -13.61 -8.48
C SER A 145 15.17 -14.72 -7.77
N TRP A 146 14.48 -15.70 -7.19
CA TRP A 146 15.12 -16.90 -6.63
C TRP A 146 15.85 -17.71 -7.71
N GLN A 147 15.18 -17.97 -8.83
CA GLN A 147 15.75 -18.71 -9.96
C GLN A 147 16.99 -18.03 -10.57
N THR A 148 17.09 -16.71 -10.45
CA THR A 148 18.21 -15.92 -10.98
C THR A 148 19.23 -15.51 -9.91
N ALA A 149 19.24 -16.20 -8.76
CA ALA A 149 20.16 -15.98 -7.64
C ALA A 149 20.13 -14.54 -7.06
N LYS A 150 18.99 -13.84 -7.15
CA LYS A 150 18.77 -12.48 -6.61
C LYS A 150 18.04 -12.53 -5.27
N SER A 151 18.64 -13.20 -4.29
CA SER A 151 18.02 -13.50 -2.98
C SER A 151 17.43 -12.29 -2.24
N PRO A 152 18.09 -11.11 -2.18
CA PRO A 152 17.51 -9.93 -1.53
C PRO A 152 16.25 -9.42 -2.25
N MET A 153 16.25 -9.42 -3.59
CA MET A 153 15.07 -9.03 -4.37
C MET A 153 13.95 -10.07 -4.24
N ALA A 154 14.28 -11.34 -4.20
CA ALA A 154 13.31 -12.40 -4.02
C ALA A 154 12.57 -12.28 -2.68
N SER A 155 13.31 -11.95 -1.62
CA SER A 155 12.77 -11.68 -0.28
C SER A 155 11.91 -10.40 -0.26
N TYR A 156 12.38 -9.32 -0.88
CA TYR A 156 11.60 -8.09 -1.04
C TYR A 156 10.27 -8.34 -1.74
N TRP A 157 10.26 -9.07 -2.84
CA TRP A 157 9.03 -9.39 -3.56
C TRP A 157 8.08 -10.31 -2.74
N ALA A 158 8.62 -11.22 -1.94
CA ALA A 158 7.82 -12.03 -1.01
C ALA A 158 7.14 -11.16 0.07
N ASP A 159 7.85 -10.16 0.59
CA ASP A 159 7.29 -9.18 1.55
C ASP A 159 6.19 -8.34 0.89
N VAL A 160 6.39 -7.88 -0.35
CA VAL A 160 5.38 -7.15 -1.12
C VAL A 160 4.12 -7.99 -1.32
N ALA A 161 4.28 -9.27 -1.69
CA ALA A 161 3.15 -10.19 -1.85
C ALA A 161 2.38 -10.40 -0.53
N THR A 162 3.10 -10.49 0.59
CA THR A 162 2.49 -10.62 1.92
C THR A 162 1.73 -9.36 2.30
N TYR A 163 2.34 -8.19 2.15
CA TYR A 163 1.69 -6.90 2.37
C TYR A 163 0.43 -6.74 1.52
N ALA A 164 0.51 -7.03 0.22
CA ALA A 164 -0.63 -6.88 -0.67
C ALA A 164 -1.79 -7.82 -0.24
N GLY A 165 -1.49 -9.04 0.19
CA GLY A 165 -2.48 -9.93 0.81
C GLY A 165 -3.08 -9.39 2.11
N HIS A 166 -2.28 -8.74 2.96
CA HIS A 166 -2.74 -8.08 4.19
C HIS A 166 -3.64 -6.90 3.88
N CYS A 167 -3.28 -6.07 2.90
CA CYS A 167 -4.06 -4.92 2.47
C CYS A 167 -5.40 -5.34 1.88
N ALA A 168 -5.43 -6.38 1.02
CA ALA A 168 -6.68 -6.91 0.47
C ALA A 168 -7.64 -7.42 1.56
N ARG A 169 -7.12 -8.10 2.60
CA ARG A 169 -7.93 -8.51 3.76
C ARG A 169 -8.35 -7.33 4.62
N PHE A 170 -7.47 -6.37 4.82
CA PHE A 170 -7.70 -5.16 5.61
C PHE A 170 -8.90 -4.36 5.10
N VAL A 171 -8.98 -4.09 3.80
CA VAL A 171 -10.10 -3.33 3.21
C VAL A 171 -11.41 -4.12 3.06
N ARG A 172 -11.35 -5.45 3.24
CA ARG A 172 -12.53 -6.31 3.30
C ARG A 172 -13.05 -6.47 4.73
N ALA A 173 -12.15 -6.54 5.70
CA ALA A 173 -12.46 -6.73 7.13
C ALA A 173 -12.91 -5.46 7.85
N GLY A 174 -12.63 -4.27 7.30
CA GLY A 174 -13.16 -3.00 7.83
C GLY A 174 -14.69 -2.87 7.76
N ARG A 175 -15.41 -3.83 7.21
CA ARG A 175 -16.86 -3.74 7.02
C ARG A 175 -17.58 -4.50 8.15
N PRO A 176 -18.59 -3.88 8.80
CA PRO A 176 -19.59 -4.67 9.49
C PRO A 176 -20.27 -5.59 8.47
N THR A 177 -20.56 -6.83 8.85
CA THR A 177 -21.42 -7.70 8.04
C THR A 177 -22.79 -7.05 7.91
N ALA A 178 -23.56 -7.38 6.86
CA ALA A 178 -24.92 -6.83 6.71
C ALA A 178 -25.83 -7.09 7.94
N ALA A 179 -25.47 -8.09 8.76
CA ALA A 179 -26.11 -8.43 10.03
C ALA A 179 -25.80 -7.45 11.20
N GLU A 180 -24.79 -6.58 11.08
CA GLU A 180 -24.33 -5.67 12.13
C GLU A 180 -24.77 -4.22 11.90
N ARG A 181 -25.68 -3.94 10.96
CA ARG A 181 -26.37 -2.64 10.87
C ARG A 181 -27.33 -2.52 12.06
N PRO A 182 -27.06 -1.70 13.10
CA PRO A 182 -28.05 -1.51 14.14
C PRO A 182 -29.25 -0.76 13.57
N ALA A 183 -30.43 -1.18 14.00
CA ALA A 183 -31.74 -0.57 13.75
C ALA A 183 -31.86 0.85 14.35
N ARG A 184 -30.95 1.77 14.01
CA ARG A 184 -30.97 3.18 14.43
C ARG A 184 -31.61 4.09 13.36
N LEU A 185 -32.62 3.59 12.69
CA LEU A 185 -33.52 4.38 11.82
C LEU A 185 -34.99 4.01 12.05
N ALA A 186 -35.31 3.42 13.20
CA ALA A 186 -36.68 3.19 13.66
C ALA A 186 -36.81 3.68 15.11
N ALA A 187 -36.87 5.00 15.27
CA ALA A 187 -37.43 5.71 16.42
C ALA A 187 -37.77 7.13 15.97
#